data_AF-A0A7S0GIZ9-F1
#
_entry.id   AF-A0A7S0GIZ9-F1
#
_cell.length_a   1.000
_cell.length_b   1.000
_cell.length_c   1.000
_cell.angle_alpha   90.00
_cell.angle_beta   90.00
_cell.angle_gamma   90.00
#
_symmetry.space_group_name_H-M   'P 1'
#
loop_
_entity.id
_entity.type
_entity.pdbx_description
1 polymer ?
#
loop_
_entity_poly.entity_id
_entity_poly.type
_entity_poly.pdbx_seq_one_letter_code
_entity_poly.pdbx_strand_id
1 'polypeptide(L)'
;FSTSKKDDRLITSLSKQRVTPLSLKNMYRYASSNIKSGQRLRNAQFLHRELPIRIAQRIVELRNLPHGLGNTVELKSILDTYTRYIHTFRDYPLPKTNDEEVKFTKMLSTLVLDRACIPES
;
A
#
# COMPACT_ATOMS: atom_id res chain seq x y z
N PHE A 1 -9.61 -5.23 -20.39
CA PHE A 1 -8.80 -4.47 -19.42
C PHE A 1 -7.36 -4.45 -19.88
N SER A 2 -6.79 -3.28 -20.14
CA SER A 2 -5.36 -3.08 -20.42
C SER A 2 -4.81 -2.22 -19.30
N THR A 3 -4.07 -2.83 -18.37
CA THR A 3 -3.08 -2.04 -17.62
C THR A 3 -2.21 -1.34 -18.65
N SER A 4 -2.03 -0.04 -18.49
CA SER A 4 -1.17 0.69 -19.42
C SER A 4 0.23 0.08 -19.35
N LYS A 5 0.95 0.03 -20.48
CA LYS A 5 2.38 -0.36 -20.48
C LYS A 5 3.19 0.44 -19.44
N LYS A 6 2.75 1.65 -19.09
CA LYS A 6 3.33 2.47 -18.02
C LYS A 6 3.07 1.89 -16.63
N ASP A 7 1.85 1.43 -16.36
CA ASP A 7 1.45 0.86 -15.06
C ASP A 7 2.20 -0.44 -14.79
N ASP A 8 2.29 -1.31 -15.80
CA ASP A 8 3.01 -2.59 -15.65
C ASP A 8 4.51 -2.37 -15.40
N ARG A 9 5.12 -1.35 -16.03
CA ARG A 9 6.51 -0.96 -15.74
C ARG A 9 6.67 -0.45 -14.31
N LEU A 10 5.75 0.40 -13.84
CA LEU A 10 5.76 0.93 -12.48
C LEU A 10 5.62 -0.18 -11.44
N ILE A 11 4.62 -1.04 -11.60
CA ILE A 11 4.36 -2.19 -10.72
C ILE A 11 5.57 -3.11 -10.69
N THR A 12 6.12 -3.47 -11.85
CA THR A 12 7.30 -4.34 -11.94
C THR A 12 8.54 -3.71 -11.30
N SER A 13 8.71 -2.39 -11.42
CA SER A 13 9.82 -1.68 -10.78
C SER A 13 9.68 -1.68 -9.25
N LEU A 14 8.48 -1.40 -8.73
CA LEU A 14 8.20 -1.39 -7.30
C LEU A 14 8.28 -2.79 -6.70
N SER A 15 7.77 -3.82 -7.37
CA SER A 15 7.70 -5.18 -6.84
C SER A 15 9.09 -5.80 -6.60
N LYS A 16 10.10 -5.36 -7.37
CA LYS A 16 11.49 -5.80 -7.24
C LYS A 16 12.24 -5.13 -6.08
N GLN A 17 11.67 -4.10 -5.47
CA GLN A 17 12.30 -3.43 -4.32
C GLN A 17 12.21 -4.31 -3.07
N ARG A 18 13.19 -4.18 -2.18
CA ARG A 18 13.19 -4.90 -0.91
C ARG A 18 12.25 -4.21 0.07
N VAL A 19 11.38 -5.01 0.68
CA VAL A 19 10.51 -4.59 1.77
C VAL A 19 11.29 -4.56 3.08
N THR A 20 11.06 -3.55 3.90
CA THR A 20 11.69 -3.48 5.22
C THR A 20 10.97 -4.43 6.20
N PRO A 21 11.65 -5.44 6.77
CA PRO A 21 11.05 -6.32 7.77
C PRO A 21 10.81 -5.54 9.08
N LEU A 22 9.63 -5.72 9.66
CA LEU A 22 9.27 -5.16 10.95
C LEU A 22 9.37 -6.24 12.02
N SER A 23 10.21 -6.00 13.05
CA SER A 23 10.26 -6.86 14.23
C SER A 23 9.15 -6.49 15.22
N LEU A 24 8.76 -7.44 16.07
CA LEU A 24 7.77 -7.21 17.14
C LEU A 24 8.22 -6.08 18.08
N LYS A 25 9.53 -5.98 18.35
CA LYS A 25 10.13 -4.87 19.11
C LYS A 25 9.88 -3.52 18.43
N ASN A 26 10.01 -3.44 17.10
CA ASN A 26 9.70 -2.22 16.35
C ASN A 26 8.20 -1.89 16.43
N MET A 27 7.33 -2.89 16.30
CA MET A 27 5.88 -2.69 16.44
C MET A 27 5.51 -2.16 17.83
N TYR A 28 6.06 -2.73 18.89
CA TYR A 28 5.82 -2.24 20.26
C TYR A 28 6.27 -0.79 20.44
N ARG A 29 7.43 -0.42 19.90
CA ARG A 29 7.93 0.96 19.91
C ARG A 29 7.03 1.92 19.14
N TYR A 30 6.35 1.45 18.09
CA TYR A 30 5.42 2.24 17.30
C TYR A 30 4.00 2.29 17.92
N ALA A 31 3.61 1.31 18.73
CA ALA A 31 2.29 1.20 19.35
C ALA A 31 2.20 1.83 20.75
N SER A 32 3.33 2.07 21.42
CA SER A 32 3.35 2.69 22.75
C SER A 32 2.73 4.09 22.70
N SER A 33 1.76 4.36 23.58
CA SER A 33 0.92 5.57 23.67
C SER A 33 1.65 6.90 23.87
N ASN A 34 2.97 6.88 24.10
CA ASN A 34 3.85 8.05 24.16
C ASN A 34 4.49 8.38 22.80
N ILE A 35 3.73 8.27 21.70
CA ILE A 35 4.24 8.62 20.37
C ILE A 35 4.44 10.14 20.29
N LYS A 36 5.67 10.59 20.48
CA LYS A 36 6.08 11.97 20.17
C LYS A 36 5.67 12.29 18.73
N SER A 37 5.23 13.52 18.45
CA SER A 37 4.83 13.97 17.10
C SER A 37 5.85 13.60 16.01
N GLY A 38 7.15 13.71 16.31
CA GLY A 38 8.22 13.29 15.40
C GLY A 38 8.22 11.79 15.03
N GLN A 39 7.75 10.90 15.91
CA GLN A 39 7.64 9.48 15.60
C GLN A 39 6.47 9.17 14.66
N ARG A 40 5.35 9.90 14.76
CA ARG A 40 4.23 9.77 13.81
C ARG A 40 4.64 10.15 12.40
N LEU A 41 5.32 11.29 12.25
CA LEU A 41 5.84 11.75 10.96
C LEU A 41 6.80 10.71 10.34
N ARG A 42 7.72 10.15 11.14
CA ARG A 42 8.62 9.08 10.67
C ARG A 42 7.87 7.83 10.24
N ASN A 43 6.82 7.44 10.96
CA ASN A 43 5.98 6.31 10.58
C ASN A 43 5.25 6.58 9.25
N ALA A 44 4.71 7.78 9.06
CA ALA A 44 4.05 8.18 7.82
C ALA A 44 5.02 8.16 6.62
N GLN A 45 6.24 8.69 6.79
CA GLN A 45 7.28 8.65 5.77
C GLN A 45 7.71 7.21 5.43
N PHE A 46 7.80 6.35 6.44
CA PHE A 46 8.07 4.92 6.25
C PHE A 46 6.95 4.26 5.44
N LEU A 47 5.69 4.45 5.83
CA LEU A 47 4.54 3.88 5.15
C LEU A 47 4.39 4.39 3.71
N HIS A 48 4.64 5.68 3.47
CA HIS A 48 4.61 6.29 2.13
C HIS A 48 5.55 5.57 1.15
N ARG A 49 6.72 5.10 1.63
CA ARG A 49 7.68 4.33 0.83
C ARG A 49 7.35 2.84 0.75
N GLU A 50 6.92 2.25 1.86
CA GLU A 50 6.77 0.80 1.98
C GLU A 50 5.47 0.26 1.42
N LEU A 51 4.35 0.98 1.55
CA LEU A 51 3.05 0.49 1.09
C LEU A 51 3.00 0.27 -0.43
N PRO A 52 3.51 1.18 -1.29
CA PRO A 52 3.52 0.96 -2.74
C PRO A 52 4.30 -0.30 -3.15
N ILE A 53 5.41 -0.59 -2.47
CA ILE A 53 6.23 -1.78 -2.71
C ILE A 53 5.42 -3.05 -2.38
N ARG A 54 4.83 -3.09 -1.18
CA ARG A 54 4.04 -4.25 -0.73
C ARG A 54 2.81 -4.48 -1.60
N ILE A 55 2.13 -3.42 -2.01
CA ILE A 55 0.98 -3.51 -2.92
C ILE A 55 1.43 -4.03 -4.29
N ALA A 56 2.53 -3.54 -4.85
CA ALA A 56 3.05 -4.01 -6.13
C ALA A 56 3.46 -5.49 -6.09
N GLN A 57 4.10 -5.93 -5.01
CA GLN A 57 4.40 -7.35 -4.80
C GLN A 57 3.13 -8.18 -4.73
N ARG A 58 2.11 -7.71 -4.00
CA ARG A 58 0.83 -8.39 -3.90
C ARG A 58 0.12 -8.49 -5.25
N ILE A 59 0.15 -7.44 -6.08
CA ILE A 59 -0.38 -7.49 -7.46
C ILE A 59 0.32 -8.60 -8.26
N VAL A 60 1.65 -8.69 -8.19
CA VAL A 60 2.42 -9.72 -8.91
C VAL A 60 2.09 -11.13 -8.41
N GLU A 61 1.98 -11.33 -7.09
CA GLU A 61 1.55 -12.60 -6.51
C GLU A 61 0.15 -13.00 -6.97
N LEU A 62 -0.80 -12.08 -6.92
CA LEU A 62 -2.20 -12.32 -7.31
C LEU A 62 -2.30 -12.66 -8.81
N ARG A 63 -1.53 -11.99 -9.67
CA ARG A 63 -1.46 -12.31 -11.12
C ARG A 63 -0.87 -13.69 -11.40
N ASN A 64 0.00 -14.18 -10.52
CA ASN A 64 0.70 -15.47 -10.67
C ASN A 64 0.03 -16.61 -9.87
N LEU A 65 -1.19 -16.42 -9.38
CA LEU A 65 -1.91 -17.47 -8.66
C LEU A 65 -2.12 -18.71 -9.56
N PRO A 66 -1.88 -19.92 -9.03
CA PRO A 66 -2.03 -21.15 -9.79
C PRO A 66 -3.51 -21.44 -10.12
N HIS A 67 -3.72 -22.38 -11.05
CA HIS A 67 -5.04 -22.94 -11.41
C HIS A 67 -6.05 -21.93 -12.01
N GLY A 68 -5.58 -20.82 -12.59
CA GLY A 68 -6.46 -19.87 -13.29
C GLY A 68 -7.30 -18.97 -12.36
N LEU A 69 -7.12 -19.08 -11.04
CA LEU A 69 -7.70 -18.15 -10.05
C LEU A 69 -7.29 -16.69 -10.33
N GLY A 70 -6.14 -16.51 -10.99
CA GLY A 70 -5.63 -15.23 -11.51
C GLY A 70 -6.58 -14.48 -12.45
N ASN A 71 -7.62 -15.12 -13.00
CA ASN A 71 -8.44 -14.58 -14.09
C ASN A 71 -9.92 -14.37 -13.74
N THR A 72 -10.32 -14.55 -12.47
CA THR A 72 -11.70 -14.30 -12.02
C THR A 72 -12.05 -12.82 -12.09
N VAL A 73 -13.35 -12.50 -12.15
CA VAL A 73 -13.84 -11.11 -12.25
C VAL A 73 -13.54 -10.34 -10.96
N GLU A 74 -13.70 -11.01 -9.83
CA GLU A 74 -13.44 -10.48 -8.50
C GLU A 74 -11.97 -10.12 -8.35
N LEU A 75 -11.08 -11.00 -8.82
CA LEU A 75 -9.65 -10.75 -8.72
C LEU A 75 -9.21 -9.59 -9.61
N LYS A 76 -9.79 -9.46 -10.82
CA LYS A 76 -9.56 -8.29 -11.68
C LYS A 76 -9.95 -6.99 -10.98
N SER A 77 -11.11 -6.96 -10.33
CA SER A 77 -11.56 -5.79 -9.55
C SER A 77 -10.59 -5.43 -8.40
N ILE A 78 -10.06 -6.44 -7.71
CA ILE A 78 -9.03 -6.25 -6.67
C ILE A 78 -7.74 -5.69 -7.27
N LEU A 79 -7.27 -6.24 -8.39
CA LEU A 79 -6.06 -5.79 -9.09
C LEU A 79 -6.20 -4.35 -9.59
N ASP A 80 -7.37 -3.96 -10.11
CA ASP A 80 -7.66 -2.60 -10.53
C ASP A 80 -7.62 -1.64 -9.33
N THR A 81 -8.22 -2.04 -8.21
CA THR A 81 -8.20 -1.27 -6.96
C THR A 81 -6.77 -1.08 -6.43
N TYR A 82 -5.95 -2.13 -6.41
CA TYR A 82 -4.56 -2.04 -5.99
C TYR A 82 -3.73 -1.17 -6.94
N THR A 83 -4.02 -1.22 -8.24
CA THR A 83 -3.38 -0.34 -9.23
C THR A 83 -3.73 1.13 -8.95
N ARG A 84 -5.00 1.43 -8.64
CA ARG A 84 -5.42 2.78 -8.21
C ARG A 84 -4.66 3.23 -6.96
N TYR A 85 -4.47 2.35 -5.97
CA TYR A 85 -3.72 2.70 -4.76
C TYR A 85 -2.27 3.08 -5.07
N ILE A 86 -1.59 2.36 -5.96
CA ILE A 86 -0.22 2.71 -6.38
C ILE A 86 -0.18 4.11 -7.01
N HIS A 87 -1.14 4.45 -7.85
CA HIS A 87 -1.24 5.80 -8.43
C HIS A 87 -1.47 6.86 -7.34
N THR A 88 -2.40 6.61 -6.41
CA THR A 88 -2.63 7.49 -5.26
C THR A 88 -1.35 7.75 -4.48
N PHE A 89 -0.58 6.70 -4.15
CA PHE A 89 0.68 6.86 -3.43
C PHE A 89 1.76 7.58 -4.23
N ARG A 90 1.85 7.33 -5.53
CA ARG A 90 2.82 7.99 -6.42
C ARG A 90 2.58 9.49 -6.47
N ASP A 91 1.33 9.89 -6.55
CA ASP A 91 0.94 11.30 -6.71
C ASP A 91 0.85 12.02 -5.35
N TYR A 92 0.82 11.27 -4.24
CA TYR A 92 0.83 11.85 -2.90
C TYR A 92 2.25 12.28 -2.49
N PRO A 93 2.47 13.53 -2.06
CA PRO A 93 3.78 14.00 -1.64
C PRO A 93 4.26 13.32 -0.34
N LEU A 94 5.57 13.09 -0.23
CA LEU A 94 6.16 12.59 1.01
C LEU A 94 5.90 13.58 2.16
N PRO A 95 5.26 13.17 3.27
CA PRO A 95 4.99 14.06 4.40
C PRO A 95 6.29 14.57 5.05
N LYS A 96 6.40 15.88 5.23
CA LYS A 96 7.54 16.57 5.87
C LYS A 96 7.12 17.32 7.14
N THR A 97 5.84 17.59 7.33
CA THR A 97 5.30 18.28 8.51
C THR A 97 4.25 17.43 9.24
N ASN A 98 3.95 17.77 10.50
CA ASN A 98 2.88 17.10 11.26
C ASN A 98 1.51 17.26 10.58
N ASP A 99 1.24 18.43 9.98
CA ASP A 99 -0.03 18.67 9.28
C ASP A 99 -0.14 17.81 8.01
N GLU A 100 0.97 17.64 7.28
CA GLU A 100 1.03 16.73 6.14
C GLU A 100 0.91 15.27 6.57
N GLU A 101 1.47 14.89 7.72
CA GLU A 101 1.27 13.55 8.28
C GLU A 101 -0.21 13.28 8.58
N VAL A 102 -0.92 14.24 9.18
CA VAL A 102 -2.36 14.10 9.47
C VAL A 102 -3.15 13.94 8.17
N LYS A 103 -2.83 14.73 7.14
CA LYS A 103 -3.46 14.60 5.81
C LYS A 103 -3.17 13.23 5.18
N PHE A 104 -1.94 12.74 5.30
CA PHE A 104 -1.53 11.43 4.78
C PHE A 104 -2.28 10.30 5.49
N THR A 105 -2.37 10.36 6.82
CA THR A 105 -3.12 9.40 7.62
C THR A 105 -4.61 9.41 7.24
N LYS A 106 -5.21 10.59 7.00
CA LYS A 106 -6.60 10.69 6.52
C LYS A 106 -6.78 10.03 5.15
N MET A 107 -5.84 10.26 4.22
CA MET A 107 -5.83 9.59 2.91
C MET A 107 -5.72 8.06 3.08
N LEU A 108 -4.80 7.57 3.92
CA LEU A 108 -4.68 6.14 4.22
C LEU A 108 -5.99 5.55 4.77
N SER A 109 -6.67 6.25 5.67
CA SER A 109 -7.96 5.81 6.18
C SER A 109 -8.99 5.65 5.07
N THR A 110 -9.02 6.53 4.07
CA THR A 110 -9.94 6.36 2.93
C THR A 110 -9.64 5.10 2.10
N LEU A 111 -8.35 4.76 1.90
CA LEU A 111 -7.96 3.54 1.18
C LEU A 111 -8.24 2.25 1.98
N VAL A 112 -8.15 2.33 3.31
CA VAL A 112 -8.42 1.20 4.22
C VAL A 112 -9.93 1.00 4.43
N LEU A 113 -10.73 2.06 4.40
CA LEU A 113 -12.18 1.98 4.50
C LEU A 113 -12.83 1.57 3.16
N ASP A 114 -12.12 1.74 2.03
CA ASP A 114 -12.50 1.18 0.72
C ASP A 114 -12.33 -0.36 0.65
N ARG A 115 -12.07 -1.04 1.78
CA ARG A 115 -12.04 -2.50 1.94
C ARG A 115 -13.42 -3.16 1.81
N ALA A 116 -14.16 -2.84 0.76
CA ALA A 116 -15.34 -3.58 0.29
C ALA A 116 -14.96 -4.96 -0.30
N CYS A 117 -14.06 -5.69 0.38
CA CYS A 117 -13.64 -7.04 0.01
C CYS A 117 -13.36 -7.90 1.24
N ILE A 118 -14.25 -7.82 2.23
CA ILE A 118 -14.61 -8.99 3.03
C ILE A 118 -15.97 -9.38 2.48
N PRO A 119 -16.11 -10.47 1.70
CA PRO A 119 -17.43 -11.04 1.53
C PRO A 119 -17.90 -11.40 2.95
N GLU A 120 -19.05 -10.86 3.38
CA GLU A 120 -19.72 -11.42 4.56
C GLU A 120 -19.91 -12.92 4.26
N SER A 121 -19.32 -13.74 5.11
CA SER A 121 -19.48 -15.19 5.13
C SER A 121 -20.85 -15.57 5.66
#